data_AF-A0A914XWA1-F1
#
_entry.id   AF-A0A914XWA1-F1
#
_cell.length_a   1.000
_cell.length_b   1.000
_cell.length_c   1.000
_cell.angle_alpha   90.00
_cell.angle_beta   90.00
_cell.angle_gamma   90.00
#
_symmetry.space_group_name_H-M   'P 1'
#
loop_
_entity.id
_entity.type
_entity.pdbx_description
1 polymer ?
#
loop_
_entity_poly.entity_id
_entity_poly.type
_entity_poly.pdbx_seq_one_letter_code
_entity_poly.pdbx_strand_id
1 'polypeptide(L)'
;MMIFLLYYKETYNEEYGIAVDNWLLDRVGRDPNFQRQITPVTNPYCFKVMGVEIHGTSGQNVDSLKRVKRSGNETLYFLHAIIQCGHIFPTAPDYLDLLPYPCKDGKDPVALDQLPHIFFAANQKKFATELVDYGNNQKVRLIAIPKYVETEAMVVVNLRTLQTSQIIPHRRI
;
A
#
# COMPACT_ATOMS: atom_id res chain seq x y z
N MET A 1 11.52 -7.22 -15.03
CA MET A 1 11.98 -6.39 -13.90
C MET A 1 11.13 -6.75 -12.69
N MET A 2 11.76 -7.02 -11.55
CA MET A 2 11.13 -7.53 -10.34
C MET A 2 11.17 -6.43 -9.27
N ILE A 3 10.02 -6.05 -8.72
CA ILE A 3 9.94 -5.04 -7.66
C ILE A 3 9.79 -5.78 -6.33
N PHE A 4 10.69 -5.48 -5.39
CA PHE A 4 10.56 -5.90 -4.00
C PHE A 4 9.82 -4.81 -3.24
N LEU A 5 8.62 -5.12 -2.75
CA LEU A 5 7.90 -4.24 -1.84
C LEU A 5 8.30 -4.62 -0.41
N LEU A 6 9.31 -3.93 0.12
CA LEU A 6 9.66 -4.00 1.54
C LEU A 6 8.92 -2.86 2.24
N TYR A 7 8.12 -3.21 3.24
CA TYR A 7 7.34 -2.24 4.00
C TYR A 7 7.56 -2.45 5.50
N TYR A 8 7.84 -1.36 6.21
CA TYR A 8 8.09 -1.33 7.66
C TYR A 8 7.03 -0.45 8.35
N LYS A 9 6.76 -0.70 9.63
CA LYS A 9 5.71 0.00 10.38
C LYS A 9 6.11 1.48 10.62
N GLU A 10 5.31 2.42 10.14
CA GLU A 10 5.46 3.87 10.40
C GLU A 10 5.35 4.19 11.91
N THR A 11 6.23 5.09 12.39
CA THR A 11 6.08 5.81 13.67
C THR A 11 5.72 7.26 13.38
N TYR A 12 4.64 7.76 13.99
CA TYR A 12 4.09 9.10 13.79
C TYR A 12 5.13 10.18 14.18
N ASN A 13 5.31 11.19 13.31
CA ASN A 13 6.09 12.39 13.61
C ASN A 13 5.17 13.62 13.53
N GLU A 14 4.95 14.27 14.67
CA GLU A 14 4.06 15.42 14.84
C GLU A 14 4.50 16.67 14.05
N GLU A 15 5.77 16.75 13.61
CA GLU A 15 6.34 17.95 12.99
C GLU A 15 5.96 18.14 11.50
N TYR A 16 5.67 17.05 10.77
CA TYR A 16 5.52 17.10 9.30
C TYR A 16 4.10 16.83 8.78
N GLY A 17 3.14 16.45 9.64
CA GLY A 17 1.72 16.30 9.30
C GLY A 17 1.40 15.28 8.19
N ILE A 18 2.41 14.58 7.67
CA ILE A 18 2.35 13.54 6.64
C ILE A 18 3.32 12.45 7.13
N ALA A 19 2.91 11.19 7.07
CA ALA A 19 3.81 10.07 7.34
C ALA A 19 4.84 9.98 6.21
N VAL A 20 5.90 10.77 6.32
CA VAL A 20 7.17 10.56 5.66
C VAL A 20 8.09 9.98 6.71
N ASP A 21 8.56 8.76 6.50
CA ASP A 21 9.53 8.08 7.35
C ASP A 21 10.89 8.82 7.27
N ASN A 22 11.01 9.97 7.94
CA ASN A 22 12.30 10.64 8.14
C ASN A 22 13.26 9.77 8.97
N TRP A 23 12.76 8.76 9.69
CA TRP A 23 13.55 7.88 10.56
C TRP A 23 14.40 6.86 9.78
N LEU A 24 13.92 6.38 8.64
CA LEU A 24 14.67 5.49 7.75
C LEU A 24 15.81 6.23 7.05
N LEU A 25 15.58 7.50 6.69
CA LEU A 25 16.60 8.39 6.13
C LEU A 25 17.73 8.66 7.14
N ASP A 26 17.40 8.82 8.42
CA ASP A 26 18.37 9.19 9.46
C ASP A 26 19.32 8.02 9.85
N ARG A 27 18.85 6.76 9.77
CA ARG A 27 19.67 5.57 10.09
C ARG A 27 20.30 4.87 8.91
N VAL A 28 19.59 4.76 7.77
CA VAL A 28 20.11 4.04 6.60
C VAL A 28 20.86 4.98 5.65
N GLY A 29 20.63 6.30 5.77
CA GLY A 29 21.15 7.31 4.86
C GLY A 29 22.46 8.00 5.26
N ARG A 30 23.38 7.44 6.04
CA ARG A 30 24.68 8.11 6.26
C ARG A 30 25.66 7.99 5.09
N ASP A 31 25.46 7.02 4.19
CA ASP A 31 26.26 6.88 2.97
C ASP A 31 25.65 7.72 1.83
N PRO A 32 26.34 8.76 1.33
CA PRO A 32 25.86 9.59 0.22
C PRO A 32 25.58 8.82 -1.07
N ASN A 33 26.27 7.68 -1.29
CA ASN A 33 26.05 6.84 -2.47
C ASN A 33 24.76 6.03 -2.37
N PHE A 34 24.33 5.73 -1.15
CA PHE A 34 23.10 5.00 -0.88
C PHE A 34 21.88 5.94 -0.94
N GLN A 35 22.01 7.17 -0.44
CA GLN A 35 20.96 8.19 -0.53
C GLN A 35 20.55 8.48 -1.98
N ARG A 36 21.48 8.40 -2.95
CA ARG A 36 21.18 8.59 -4.38
C ARG A 36 20.37 7.45 -5.00
N GLN A 37 20.28 6.30 -4.35
CA GLN A 37 19.60 5.09 -4.86
C GLN A 37 18.20 4.90 -4.28
N ILE A 38 17.81 5.70 -3.27
CA ILE A 38 16.51 5.62 -2.60
C ILE A 38 15.73 6.89 -2.86
N THR A 39 14.44 6.71 -3.10
CA THR A 39 13.47 7.81 -3.13
C THR A 39 12.50 7.60 -1.97
N PRO A 40 12.53 8.43 -0.91
CA PRO A 40 11.48 8.42 0.10
C PRO A 40 10.18 8.91 -0.55
N VAL A 41 9.06 8.29 -0.17
CA VAL A 41 7.73 8.57 -0.75
C VAL A 41 6.70 8.71 0.36
N THR A 42 5.56 9.31 0.05
CA THR A 42 4.44 9.51 0.98
C THR A 42 3.61 8.23 1.16
N ASN A 43 2.76 8.21 2.18
CA ASN A 43 1.67 7.25 2.32
C ASN A 43 0.32 7.99 2.28
N PRO A 44 -0.61 7.66 1.36
CA PRO A 44 -0.51 6.63 0.33
C PRO A 44 0.48 7.02 -0.79
N TYR A 45 0.89 6.05 -1.61
CA TYR A 45 1.76 6.28 -2.76
C TYR A 45 1.19 5.73 -4.05
N CYS A 46 1.23 6.53 -5.11
CA CYS A 46 0.78 6.17 -6.45
C CYS A 46 1.92 6.42 -7.43
N PHE A 47 2.26 5.41 -8.23
CA PHE A 47 3.34 5.53 -9.21
C PHE A 47 3.11 4.63 -10.42
N LYS A 48 3.79 4.97 -11.52
CA LYS A 48 3.73 4.22 -12.77
C LYS A 48 5.10 3.69 -13.14
N VAL A 49 5.18 2.38 -13.40
CA VAL A 49 6.42 1.70 -13.78
C VAL A 49 6.16 0.78 -14.97
N MET A 50 6.90 0.97 -16.06
CA MET A 50 6.75 0.19 -17.30
C MET A 50 5.29 0.11 -17.80
N GLY A 51 4.54 1.21 -17.68
CA GLY A 51 3.14 1.27 -18.09
C GLY A 51 2.14 0.77 -17.04
N VAL A 52 2.59 0.10 -15.99
CA VAL A 52 1.75 -0.43 -14.91
C VAL A 52 1.58 0.63 -13.83
N GLU A 53 0.33 0.99 -13.56
CA GLU A 53 -0.04 1.90 -12.48
C GLU A 53 -0.24 1.13 -11.17
N ILE A 54 0.47 1.55 -10.13
CA ILE A 54 0.54 0.87 -8.84
C ILE A 54 0.20 1.88 -7.76
N HIS A 55 -0.80 1.53 -6.95
CA HIS A 55 -1.21 2.29 -5.79
C HIS A 55 -0.99 1.45 -4.54
N GLY A 56 -0.36 2.04 -3.52
CA GLY A 56 0.08 1.34 -2.33
C GLY A 56 -0.26 2.09 -1.05
N THR A 57 -0.69 1.35 -0.04
CA THR A 57 -0.85 1.87 1.32
C THR A 57 -0.06 1.07 2.33
N SER A 58 0.23 1.73 3.44
CA SER A 58 0.95 1.18 4.59
C SER A 58 0.12 0.20 5.45
N GLY A 59 -1.17 0.03 5.12
CA GLY A 59 -2.09 -0.94 5.70
C GLY A 59 -3.10 -0.38 6.71
N GLN A 60 -2.92 0.84 7.20
CA GLN A 60 -3.77 1.44 8.24
C GLN A 60 -5.24 1.56 7.79
N ASN A 61 -5.49 1.83 6.51
CA ASN A 61 -6.83 1.90 5.93
C ASN A 61 -7.60 0.57 5.99
N VAL A 62 -6.91 -0.53 5.74
CA VAL A 62 -7.52 -1.85 5.87
C VAL A 62 -7.70 -2.20 7.35
N ASP A 63 -6.71 -1.89 8.19
CA ASP A 63 -6.80 -2.17 9.62
C ASP A 63 -7.91 -1.37 10.31
N SER A 64 -8.18 -0.13 9.89
CA SER A 64 -9.33 0.64 10.38
C SER A 64 -10.65 0.00 9.98
N LEU A 65 -10.81 -0.43 8.73
CA LEU A 65 -12.01 -1.15 8.27
C LEU A 65 -12.25 -2.45 9.05
N LYS A 66 -11.18 -3.19 9.36
CA LYS A 66 -11.24 -4.40 10.20
C LYS A 66 -11.68 -4.13 11.64
N ARG A 67 -11.39 -2.93 12.18
CA ARG A 67 -11.89 -2.52 13.51
C ARG A 67 -13.38 -2.26 13.48
N VAL A 68 -13.88 -1.65 12.41
CA VAL A 68 -15.30 -1.32 12.23
C VAL A 68 -16.13 -2.59 11.98
N LYS A 69 -15.66 -3.48 11.10
CA LYS A 69 -16.43 -4.66 10.67
C LYS A 69 -15.92 -5.94 11.33
N ARG A 70 -16.77 -6.55 12.18
CA ARG A 70 -16.44 -7.76 12.95
C ARG A 70 -16.49 -9.08 12.14
N SER A 71 -17.18 -9.11 11.00
CA SER A 71 -17.35 -10.31 10.15
C SER A 71 -16.77 -10.10 8.74
N GLY A 72 -16.16 -11.14 8.16
CA GLY A 72 -15.48 -11.05 6.86
C GLY A 72 -14.11 -10.37 6.93
N ASN A 73 -13.25 -10.79 7.86
CA ASN A 73 -11.98 -10.14 8.22
C ASN A 73 -10.82 -10.45 7.24
N GLU A 74 -11.12 -10.63 5.96
CA GLU A 74 -10.10 -10.91 4.96
C GLU A 74 -9.63 -9.61 4.32
N THR A 75 -8.32 -9.38 4.30
CA THR A 75 -7.73 -8.15 3.73
C THR A 75 -8.20 -7.89 2.30
N LEU A 76 -8.31 -8.94 1.48
CA LEU A 76 -8.75 -8.81 0.08
C LEU A 76 -10.17 -8.25 -0.04
N TYR A 77 -11.07 -8.65 0.85
CA TYR A 77 -12.43 -8.11 0.89
C TYR A 77 -12.43 -6.58 1.11
N PHE A 78 -11.60 -6.10 2.03
CA PHE A 78 -11.50 -4.66 2.29
C PHE A 78 -10.77 -3.90 1.19
N LEU A 79 -9.73 -4.48 0.58
CA LEU A 79 -9.09 -3.89 -0.60
C LEU A 79 -10.09 -3.73 -1.75
N HIS A 80 -10.94 -4.73 -1.97
CA HIS A 80 -12.01 -4.66 -2.96
C HIS A 80 -13.02 -3.57 -2.62
N ALA A 81 -13.46 -3.49 -1.36
CA ALA A 81 -14.41 -2.47 -0.90
C ALA A 81 -13.85 -1.05 -1.03
N ILE A 82 -12.55 -0.84 -0.78
CA ILE A 82 -11.87 0.45 -0.97
C ILE A 82 -11.96 0.90 -2.44
N ILE A 83 -11.67 0.00 -3.37
CA ILE A 83 -11.78 0.30 -4.81
C ILE A 83 -13.21 0.62 -5.19
N GLN A 84 -14.20 -0.18 -4.74
CA GLN A 84 -15.61 0.07 -5.05
C GLN A 84 -16.12 1.39 -4.46
N CYS A 85 -15.61 1.78 -3.29
CA CYS A 85 -15.94 3.04 -2.65
C CYS A 85 -15.29 4.24 -3.39
N GLY A 86 -14.22 4.01 -4.16
CA GLY A 86 -13.48 5.07 -4.82
C GLY A 86 -12.72 5.98 -3.85
N HIS A 87 -12.41 5.50 -2.64
CA HIS A 87 -11.79 6.32 -1.59
C HIS A 87 -10.78 5.50 -0.77
N ILE A 88 -9.52 5.93 -0.70
CA ILE A 88 -8.41 5.13 -0.14
C ILE A 88 -8.56 4.90 1.37
N PHE A 89 -9.16 5.87 2.09
CA PHE A 89 -9.38 5.82 3.54
C PHE A 89 -10.86 5.99 3.93
N PRO A 90 -11.75 5.04 3.63
CA PRO A 90 -13.21 5.23 3.78
C PRO A 90 -13.69 5.51 5.20
N THR A 91 -12.89 5.14 6.21
CA THR A 91 -13.26 5.30 7.62
C THR A 91 -12.67 6.56 8.25
N ALA A 92 -11.97 7.39 7.47
CA ALA A 92 -11.49 8.66 7.95
C ALA A 92 -12.61 9.71 7.87
N PRO A 93 -12.65 10.69 8.80
CA PRO A 93 -11.72 10.87 9.92
C PRO A 93 -12.02 9.98 11.15
N ASP A 94 -13.17 9.32 11.21
CA ASP A 94 -13.71 8.73 12.45
C ASP A 94 -12.84 7.62 13.09
N TYR A 95 -12.23 6.75 12.29
CA TYR A 95 -11.42 5.62 12.75
C TYR A 95 -9.95 5.67 12.33
N LEU A 96 -9.60 6.71 11.56
CA LEU A 96 -8.25 6.98 11.12
C LEU A 96 -8.10 8.48 10.90
N ASP A 97 -7.16 9.07 11.62
CA ASP A 97 -6.87 10.49 11.49
C ASP A 97 -6.28 10.80 10.11
N LEU A 98 -6.87 11.79 9.43
CA LEU A 98 -6.32 12.39 8.23
C LEU A 98 -6.09 13.88 8.50
N LEU A 99 -5.02 14.41 7.92
CA LEU A 99 -4.74 15.84 8.00
C LEU A 99 -5.90 16.61 7.33
N PRO A 100 -6.46 17.65 7.98
CA PRO A 100 -7.44 18.51 7.35
C PRO A 100 -6.85 19.13 6.08
N TYR A 101 -7.39 18.75 4.93
CA TYR A 101 -6.98 19.29 3.65
C TYR A 101 -8.00 20.35 3.22
N PRO A 102 -7.62 21.64 3.16
CA PRO A 102 -8.48 22.65 2.56
C PRO A 102 -8.52 22.38 1.05
N CYS A 103 -9.60 21.76 0.58
CA CYS A 103 -9.85 21.48 -0.84
C CYS A 103 -9.87 22.77 -1.66
N LYS A 104 -8.70 23.27 -2.08
CA LYS A 104 -8.57 24.46 -2.92
C LYS A 104 -9.25 24.28 -4.28
N ASP A 105 -9.22 23.04 -4.79
CA ASP A 105 -9.76 22.66 -6.10
C ASP A 105 -11.01 21.77 -6.00
N GLY A 106 -11.60 21.64 -4.80
CA GLY A 106 -12.78 20.80 -4.56
C GLY A 106 -12.56 19.28 -4.66
N LYS A 107 -11.30 18.84 -4.81
CA LYS A 107 -10.93 17.42 -4.92
C LYS A 107 -10.32 16.89 -3.63
N ASP A 108 -10.83 15.75 -3.20
CA ASP A 108 -10.29 15.02 -2.06
C ASP A 108 -8.94 14.36 -2.45
N PRO A 109 -7.84 14.63 -1.73
CA PRO A 109 -6.53 14.04 -2.03
C PRO A 109 -6.47 12.52 -1.90
N VAL A 110 -7.45 11.89 -1.23
CA VAL A 110 -7.51 10.43 -1.05
C VAL A 110 -8.63 9.77 -1.88
N ALA A 111 -9.23 10.51 -2.81
CA ALA A 111 -10.10 9.96 -3.83
C ALA A 111 -9.32 9.09 -4.83
N LEU A 112 -9.94 8.00 -5.28
CA LEU A 112 -9.39 7.10 -6.28
C LEU A 112 -9.93 7.48 -7.66
N ASP A 113 -9.27 8.45 -8.32
CA ASP A 113 -9.70 8.98 -9.62
C ASP A 113 -9.58 7.95 -10.77
N GLN A 114 -8.63 7.02 -10.68
CA GLN A 114 -8.34 6.02 -11.70
C GLN A 114 -8.13 4.65 -11.06
N LEU A 115 -8.64 3.59 -11.73
CA LEU A 115 -8.41 2.21 -11.30
C LEU A 115 -6.94 1.83 -11.55
N PRO A 116 -6.17 1.50 -10.51
CA PRO A 116 -4.79 1.08 -10.69
C PRO A 116 -4.73 -0.33 -11.27
N HIS A 117 -3.60 -0.69 -11.88
CA HIS A 117 -3.38 -2.08 -12.30
C HIS A 117 -3.05 -2.99 -11.11
N ILE A 118 -2.41 -2.42 -10.09
CA ILE A 118 -2.07 -3.10 -8.83
C ILE A 118 -2.48 -2.19 -7.67
N PHE A 119 -3.24 -2.75 -6.73
CA PHE A 119 -3.55 -2.10 -5.46
C PHE A 119 -3.10 -2.99 -4.29
N PHE A 120 -2.27 -2.46 -3.40
CA PHE A 120 -1.75 -3.23 -2.27
C PHE A 120 -1.90 -2.52 -0.93
N ALA A 121 -2.11 -3.33 0.11
CA ALA A 121 -1.98 -2.91 1.50
C ALA A 121 -0.84 -3.69 2.17
N ALA A 122 0.06 -2.96 2.83
CA ALA A 122 1.17 -3.52 3.57
C ALA A 122 0.82 -3.88 5.02
N ASN A 123 1.76 -4.53 5.72
CA ASN A 123 1.62 -4.94 7.14
C ASN A 123 0.42 -5.83 7.46
N GLN A 124 -0.02 -6.65 6.52
CA GLN A 124 -1.18 -7.51 6.69
C GLN A 124 -0.80 -8.80 7.44
N LYS A 125 -1.80 -9.45 8.07
CA LYS A 125 -1.57 -10.66 8.88
C LYS A 125 -1.02 -11.85 8.07
N LYS A 126 -1.44 -11.97 6.81
CA LYS A 126 -1.05 -13.06 5.90
C LYS A 126 -0.96 -12.52 4.48
N PHE A 127 -0.09 -13.14 3.69
CA PHE A 127 -0.07 -12.92 2.25
C PHE A 127 -1.39 -13.40 1.64
N ALA A 128 -1.96 -12.59 0.77
CA ALA A 128 -3.09 -12.97 -0.06
C ALA A 128 -3.08 -12.11 -1.32
N THR A 129 -3.55 -12.66 -2.44
CA THR A 129 -3.65 -11.91 -3.68
C THR A 129 -4.80 -12.42 -4.55
N GLU A 130 -5.42 -11.51 -5.28
CA GLU A 130 -6.51 -11.80 -6.19
C GLU A 130 -6.43 -10.88 -7.41
N LEU A 131 -6.85 -11.37 -8.58
CA LEU A 131 -7.02 -10.54 -9.78
C LEU A 131 -8.51 -10.36 -10.00
N VAL A 132 -9.00 -9.14 -9.80
CA VAL A 132 -10.43 -8.84 -9.89
C VAL A 132 -10.70 -8.05 -11.17
N ASP A 133 -11.79 -8.39 -11.85
CA ASP A 133 -12.28 -7.68 -13.03
C ASP A 133 -13.34 -6.65 -12.62
N TYR A 134 -13.07 -5.37 -12.88
CA TYR A 134 -13.98 -4.27 -12.56
C TYR A 134 -14.77 -3.79 -13.80
N GLY A 135 -14.79 -4.57 -14.87
CA GLY A 135 -15.44 -4.24 -16.14
C GLY A 135 -14.55 -3.46 -17.09
N ASN A 136 -15.02 -3.23 -18.32
CA ASN A 136 -14.29 -2.47 -19.36
C ASN A 136 -12.86 -2.98 -19.64
N ASN A 137 -12.61 -4.29 -19.49
CA ASN A 137 -11.27 -4.90 -19.54
C ASN A 137 -10.27 -4.33 -18.51
N GLN A 138 -10.74 -3.67 -17.45
CA GLN A 138 -9.90 -3.17 -16.36
C GLN A 138 -9.83 -4.21 -15.25
N LYS A 139 -8.68 -4.89 -15.17
CA LYS A 139 -8.37 -5.85 -14.12
C LYS A 139 -7.39 -5.25 -13.13
N VAL A 140 -7.68 -5.41 -11.85
CA VAL A 140 -6.83 -4.92 -10.76
C VAL A 140 -6.31 -6.10 -9.95
N ARG A 141 -4.99 -6.14 -9.78
CA ARG A 141 -4.32 -7.09 -8.90
C ARG A 141 -4.34 -6.54 -7.47
N LEU A 142 -5.13 -7.16 -6.60
CA LEU A 142 -5.17 -6.88 -5.17
C LEU A 142 -4.07 -7.68 -4.46
N ILE A 143 -3.33 -7.04 -3.56
CA ILE A 143 -2.23 -7.68 -2.82
C ILE A 143 -2.28 -7.28 -1.34
N ALA A 144 -2.40 -8.28 -0.48
CA ALA A 144 -2.14 -8.18 0.94
C ALA A 144 -0.67 -8.56 1.19
N ILE A 145 0.18 -7.58 1.46
CA ILE A 145 1.59 -7.83 1.74
C ILE A 145 1.72 -8.16 3.24
N PRO A 146 2.24 -9.33 3.60
CA PRO A 146 2.35 -9.73 4.98
C PRO A 146 3.39 -8.86 5.71
N LYS A 147 3.25 -8.76 7.02
CA LYS A 147 4.25 -8.09 7.85
C LYS A 147 5.56 -8.89 7.84
N TYR A 148 6.63 -8.28 7.33
CA TYR A 148 7.91 -8.96 7.17
C TYR A 148 8.48 -9.47 8.50
N VAL A 149 8.40 -8.67 9.57
CA VAL A 149 8.91 -9.04 10.90
C VAL A 149 8.28 -10.31 11.47
N GLU A 150 7.06 -10.64 11.08
CA GLU A 150 6.34 -11.82 11.58
C GLU A 150 6.41 -13.02 10.63
N THR A 151 6.59 -12.77 9.33
CA THR A 151 6.44 -13.80 8.29
C THR A 151 7.71 -14.08 7.49
N GLU A 152 8.70 -13.19 7.54
CA GLU A 152 9.90 -13.19 6.72
C GLU A 152 9.61 -13.30 5.21
N ALA A 153 8.39 -12.96 4.81
CA ALA A 153 7.89 -13.12 3.47
C ALA A 153 8.00 -11.80 2.71
N MET A 154 8.55 -11.88 1.50
CA MET A 154 8.58 -10.83 0.51
C MET A 154 7.56 -11.14 -0.58
N VAL A 155 7.03 -10.09 -1.23
CA VAL A 155 6.11 -10.27 -2.36
C VAL A 155 6.78 -9.79 -3.64
N VAL A 156 6.69 -10.64 -4.67
CA VAL A 156 7.19 -10.37 -6.01
C VAL A 156 6.04 -10.32 -6.98
N VAL A 157 6.04 -9.30 -7.84
CA VAL A 157 5.05 -9.14 -8.91
C VAL A 157 5.74 -9.13 -10.27
N ASN A 158 5.22 -9.95 -11.18
CA ASN A 158 5.57 -9.88 -12.59
C ASN A 158 4.74 -8.77 -13.26
N LEU A 159 5.38 -7.66 -13.63
CA LEU A 159 4.70 -6.50 -14.22
C LEU A 159 4.04 -6.78 -15.59
N ARG A 160 4.45 -7.82 -16.32
CA ARG A 160 3.84 -8.17 -17.61
C ARG A 160 2.55 -8.97 -17.44
N THR A 161 2.52 -9.87 -16.46
CA THR A 161 1.39 -10.81 -16.27
C THR A 161 0.53 -10.48 -15.05
N LEU A 162 0.98 -9.54 -14.21
CA LEU A 162 0.45 -9.24 -12.87
C LEU A 162 0.41 -10.48 -11.95
N GLN A 163 1.11 -11.56 -12.29
CA GLN A 163 1.25 -12.72 -11.41
C GLN A 163 2.07 -12.30 -10.19
N THR A 164 1.57 -12.71 -9.02
CA THR A 164 2.12 -12.31 -7.73
C THR A 164 2.41 -13.56 -6.91
N SER A 165 3.61 -13.62 -6.34
CA SER A 165 4.05 -14.73 -5.49
C SER A 165 4.72 -14.22 -4.23
N GLN A 166 4.62 -15.00 -3.15
CA GLN A 166 5.40 -14.80 -1.94
C GLN A 166 6.73 -15.55 -2.04
N ILE A 167 7.80 -14.96 -1.52
CA ILE A 167 9.13 -15.55 -1.40
C ILE A 167 9.53 -15.48 0.07
N ILE A 168 9.97 -16.60 0.65
CA ILE A 168 10.49 -16.67 2.01
C ILE A 168 11.97 -17.08 1.92
N PRO A 169 12.93 -16.17 2.12
CA PRO A 169 14.35 -16.40 1.82
C PRO A 169 14.96 -17.63 2.52
N HIS A 170 14.48 -17.98 3.71
CA HIS A 170 15.01 -19.09 4.50
C HIS A 170 14.37 -20.46 4.20
N ARG A 171 13.27 -20.51 3.44
CA ARG A 171 12.72 -21.75 2.90
C ARG A 171 13.21 -21.93 1.47
N ARG A 172 14.17 -22.84 1.26
CA ARG A 172 14.57 -23.23 -0.11
C ARG A 172 13.34 -23.73 -0.87
N ILE A 173 13.16 -23.20 -2.07
CA ILE A 173 12.14 -23.60 -3.06
C ILE A 173 12.46 -25.01 -3.57
#